data_AF-A0A0C2C5R0-F1
#
_entry.id   AF-A0A0C2C5R0-F1
#
_cell.length_a   1.000
_cell.length_b   1.000
_cell.length_c   1.000
_cell.angle_alpha   90.00
_cell.angle_beta   90.00
_cell.angle_gamma   90.00
#
_symmetry.space_group_name_H-M   'P 1'
#
loop_
_entity.id
_entity.type
_entity.pdbx_description
1 polymer ?
#
loop_
_entity_poly.entity_id
_entity_poly.type
_entity_poly.pdbx_seq_one_letter_code
_entity_poly.pdbx_strand_id
1 'polypeptide(L)'
;VYDCDVEDEAYESARHCNRTASSGYNENVHVFKGDISNVDIVFEACKSWYNEASKLKEGNINKSKDNTSNIANGMVRDTNAKLGCAVVKCPSETHVVCHYTPKEKADGEKI
;
A
#
# COMPACT_ATOMS: atom_id res chain seq x y z
N VAL A 1 0.66 8.29 -12.11
CA VAL A 1 0.86 7.56 -13.39
C VAL A 1 1.41 6.17 -13.07
N TYR A 2 1.05 5.13 -13.83
CA TYR A 2 1.61 3.80 -13.61
C TYR A 2 3.09 3.76 -14.06
N ASP A 3 3.95 3.09 -13.30
CA ASP A 3 5.39 3.02 -13.59
C ASP A 3 5.91 1.58 -13.38
N CYS A 4 6.54 1.03 -14.41
CA CYS A 4 7.02 -0.36 -14.42
C CYS A 4 8.22 -0.58 -13.50
N ASP A 5 9.08 0.42 -13.28
CA ASP A 5 10.20 0.28 -12.35
C ASP A 5 9.67 0.21 -10.91
N VAL A 6 8.61 0.98 -10.62
CA VAL A 6 7.91 0.93 -9.31
C VAL A 6 7.15 -0.39 -9.13
N GLU A 7 6.62 -0.97 -10.21
CA GLU A 7 6.01 -2.31 -10.18
C GLU A 7 7.04 -3.40 -9.84
N ASP A 8 8.23 -3.34 -10.44
CA ASP A 8 9.31 -4.30 -10.18
C ASP A 8 9.78 -4.23 -8.71
N GLU A 9 9.92 -3.02 -8.15
CA GLU A 9 10.22 -2.84 -6.72
C GLU A 9 9.11 -3.43 -5.82
N ALA A 10 7.84 -3.23 -6.18
CA ALA A 10 6.71 -3.81 -5.45
C ALA A 10 6.70 -5.35 -5.54
N TYR A 11 7.07 -5.90 -6.70
CA TYR A 11 7.21 -7.34 -6.90
C TYR A 11 8.32 -7.93 -6.03
N GLU A 12 9.50 -7.31 -6.02
CA GLU A 12 10.62 -7.70 -5.17
C GLU A 12 10.22 -7.73 -3.69
N SER A 13 9.49 -6.71 -3.22
CA SER A 13 8.95 -6.68 -1.85
C SER A 13 7.94 -7.80 -1.59
N ALA A 14 6.96 -7.99 -2.50
CA ALA A 14 5.90 -8.98 -2.35
C ALA A 14 6.42 -10.42 -2.25
N ARG A 15 7.53 -10.74 -2.92
CA ARG A 15 8.16 -12.08 -2.85
C ARG A 15 8.70 -12.43 -1.47
N HIS A 16 8.95 -11.45 -0.59
CA HIS A 16 9.35 -11.72 0.78
C HIS A 16 8.19 -12.24 1.64
N CYS A 17 6.94 -12.16 1.17
CA CYS A 17 5.76 -12.62 1.89
C CYS A 17 5.61 -11.97 3.28
N ASN A 18 6.09 -10.74 3.43
CA ASN A 18 5.92 -9.95 4.64
C ASN A 18 4.49 -9.41 4.71
N ARG A 19 3.85 -9.52 5.89
CA ARG A 19 2.45 -9.09 6.09
C ARG A 19 2.32 -7.58 6.34
N THR A 20 3.43 -6.89 6.44
CA THR A 20 3.54 -5.49 6.85
C THR A 20 4.43 -4.77 5.86
N ALA A 21 4.13 -3.50 5.63
CA ALA A 21 4.96 -2.65 4.79
C ALA A 21 6.41 -2.55 5.33
N SER A 22 7.35 -2.49 4.40
CA SER A 22 8.77 -2.29 4.60
C SER A 22 9.06 -0.87 5.07
N SER A 23 9.99 -0.75 6.03
CA SER A 23 10.42 0.56 6.52
C SER A 23 11.21 1.30 5.43
N GLY A 24 10.76 2.50 5.05
CA GLY A 24 11.46 3.35 4.07
C GLY A 24 10.83 3.40 2.67
N TYR A 25 9.72 2.69 2.45
CA TYR A 25 8.91 2.79 1.24
C TYR A 25 7.54 3.38 1.56
N ASN A 26 7.01 4.19 0.64
CA ASN A 26 5.57 4.41 0.57
C ASN A 26 4.99 3.11 -0.01
N GLU A 27 4.66 2.16 0.86
CA GLU A 27 4.21 0.82 0.49
C GLU A 27 2.90 0.49 1.19
N ASN A 28 1.99 -0.10 0.42
CA ASN A 28 0.78 -0.72 0.94
C ASN A 28 0.84 -2.24 0.75
N VAL A 29 0.46 -2.99 1.78
CA VAL A 29 0.40 -4.46 1.75
C VAL A 29 -1.02 -4.92 2.10
N HIS A 30 -1.57 -5.83 1.30
CA HIS A 30 -2.79 -6.55 1.62
C HIS A 30 -2.58 -8.05 1.46
N VAL A 31 -3.13 -8.83 2.39
CA VAL A 31 -2.95 -10.29 2.44
C VAL A 31 -4.29 -10.98 2.39
N PHE A 32 -4.54 -11.71 1.31
CA PHE A 32 -5.70 -12.59 1.16
C PHE A 32 -5.36 -14.00 1.67
N LYS A 33 -6.29 -14.57 2.43
CA LYS A 33 -6.26 -15.99 2.84
C LYS A 33 -7.46 -16.72 2.22
N GLY A 34 -7.26 -17.97 1.82
CA GLY A 34 -8.32 -18.81 1.28
C GLY A 34 -8.48 -18.72 -0.24
N ASP A 35 -9.66 -19.09 -0.72
CA ASP A 35 -10.00 -19.08 -2.15
C ASP A 35 -10.28 -17.66 -2.64
N ILE A 36 -9.58 -17.26 -3.70
CA ILE A 36 -9.66 -15.94 -4.34
C ILE A 36 -10.14 -16.03 -5.81
N SER A 37 -10.63 -17.21 -6.24
CA SER A 37 -10.97 -17.51 -7.64
C SER A 37 -11.98 -16.54 -8.29
N ASN A 38 -12.85 -15.91 -7.49
CA ASN A 38 -13.88 -14.97 -7.96
C ASN A 38 -13.74 -13.57 -7.32
N VAL A 39 -12.54 -13.20 -6.87
CA VAL A 39 -12.27 -11.92 -6.23
C VAL A 39 -11.43 -11.06 -7.16
N ASP A 40 -11.87 -9.81 -7.39
CA ASP A 40 -10.97 -8.77 -7.89
C ASP A 40 -10.04 -8.35 -6.75
N ILE A 41 -8.94 -9.10 -6.61
CA ILE A 41 -8.00 -8.98 -5.49
C ILE A 41 -7.33 -7.61 -5.43
N VAL A 42 -7.13 -6.95 -6.57
CA VAL A 42 -6.52 -5.62 -6.59
C VAL A 42 -7.54 -4.59 -6.11
N PHE A 43 -8.78 -4.67 -6.61
CA PHE A 43 -9.85 -3.78 -6.15
C PHE A 43 -10.13 -3.94 -4.65
N GLU A 44 -10.25 -5.17 -4.15
CA GLU A 44 -10.51 -5.40 -2.72
C GLU A 44 -9.33 -4.99 -1.82
N ALA A 45 -8.08 -5.12 -2.30
CA ALA A 45 -6.92 -4.57 -1.60
C ALA A 45 -7.01 -3.03 -1.50
N CYS A 46 -7.23 -2.35 -2.62
CA CYS A 46 -7.40 -0.90 -2.69
C CYS A 46 -8.55 -0.41 -1.79
N LYS A 47 -9.68 -1.09 -1.82
CA LYS A 47 -10.85 -0.80 -0.99
C LYS A 47 -10.55 -1.03 0.50
N SER A 48 -9.81 -2.07 0.85
CA SER A 48 -9.37 -2.30 2.23
C SER A 48 -8.53 -1.13 2.75
N TRP A 49 -7.54 -0.69 1.97
CA TRP A 49 -6.69 0.45 2.34
C TRP A 49 -7.48 1.74 2.42
N TYR A 50 -8.36 2.01 1.45
CA TYR A 50 -9.21 3.20 1.47
C TYR A 50 -10.16 3.22 2.67
N ASN A 51 -10.71 2.07 3.07
CA ASN A 51 -11.60 1.97 4.22
C ASN A 51 -10.89 2.23 5.56
N GLU A 52 -9.55 2.26 5.60
CA GLU A 52 -8.83 2.78 6.77
C GLU A 52 -9.16 4.26 7.05
N ALA A 53 -9.54 5.04 6.02
CA ALA A 53 -10.05 6.41 6.18
C ALA A 53 -11.15 6.49 7.23
N SER A 54 -12.08 5.52 7.22
CA SER A 54 -13.24 5.52 8.11
C SER A 54 -12.86 5.36 9.58
N LYS A 55 -11.65 4.83 9.86
CA LYS A 55 -11.11 4.65 11.20
C LYS A 55 -10.33 5.86 11.70
N LEU A 56 -10.00 6.80 10.81
CA LEU A 56 -9.37 8.07 11.17
C LEU A 56 -10.43 8.97 11.83
N LYS A 57 -10.54 8.87 13.15
CA LYS A 57 -11.38 9.77 13.95
C LYS A 57 -10.87 11.20 13.78
N GLU A 58 -11.81 12.12 13.54
CA GLU A 58 -11.60 13.57 13.53
C GLU A 58 -10.76 14.14 12.38
N GLY A 59 -11.19 13.87 11.14
CA GLY A 59 -11.10 14.84 10.03
C GLY A 59 -9.71 15.38 9.65
N ASN A 60 -8.64 14.76 10.14
CA ASN A 60 -7.28 15.23 9.95
C ASN A 60 -6.40 14.05 9.58
N ILE A 61 -6.61 13.54 8.36
CA ILE A 61 -5.72 12.60 7.67
C ILE A 61 -4.27 13.14 7.73
N ASN A 62 -4.12 14.47 7.77
CA ASN A 62 -2.86 15.22 7.75
C ASN A 62 -2.14 15.30 9.11
N LYS A 63 -2.67 14.72 10.20
CA LYS A 63 -2.05 14.77 11.55
C LYS A 63 -1.69 13.41 12.15
N SER A 64 -1.84 12.31 11.43
CA SER A 64 -1.43 11.02 11.97
C SER A 64 0.11 10.98 12.07
N LYS A 65 0.62 11.29 13.26
CA LYS A 65 1.94 10.80 13.70
C LYS A 65 2.03 9.28 13.63
N ASP A 66 0.88 8.61 13.57
CA ASP A 66 0.71 7.21 13.17
C ASP A 66 0.84 7.09 11.64
N ASN A 67 2.08 7.16 11.19
CA ASN A 67 2.55 7.02 9.81
C ASN A 67 2.41 5.57 9.27
N THR A 68 1.39 4.84 9.72
CA THR A 68 1.24 3.38 9.56
C THR A 68 -0.02 2.98 8.80
N SER A 69 -0.89 3.93 8.46
CA SER A 69 -2.08 3.63 7.66
C SER A 69 -1.74 3.60 6.17
N ASN A 70 -2.19 2.55 5.49
CA ASN A 70 -2.02 2.37 4.04
C ASN A 70 -2.65 3.53 3.25
N ILE A 71 -3.65 4.19 3.83
CA ILE A 71 -4.28 5.34 3.17
C ILE A 71 -3.36 6.56 3.14
N ALA A 72 -2.74 6.90 4.26
CA ALA A 72 -1.93 8.11 4.43
C ALA A 72 -0.56 7.97 3.74
N ASN A 73 0.02 6.77 3.72
CA ASN A 73 1.31 6.52 3.08
C ASN A 73 1.22 6.39 1.55
N GLY A 74 0.07 5.93 1.04
CA GLY A 74 -0.11 5.60 -0.37
C GLY A 74 -1.24 6.37 -1.04
N MET A 75 -2.47 5.95 -0.75
CA MET A 75 -3.66 6.20 -1.58
C MET A 75 -4.04 7.69 -1.73
N VAL A 76 -3.85 8.51 -0.70
CA VAL A 76 -4.33 9.91 -0.70
C VAL A 76 -3.21 10.94 -0.51
N ARG A 77 -1.95 10.51 -0.63
CA ARG A 77 -0.80 11.42 -0.53
C ARG A 77 -0.60 12.15 -1.85
N ASP A 78 -0.70 13.47 -1.81
CA ASP A 78 -0.62 14.35 -2.99
C ASP A 78 0.78 14.34 -3.64
N THR A 79 1.84 14.12 -2.86
CA THR A 79 3.21 14.02 -3.39
C THR A 79 3.46 12.73 -4.18
N ASN A 80 2.65 11.68 -4.01
CA ASN A 80 2.79 10.44 -4.77
C ASN A 80 2.39 10.67 -6.24
N ALA A 81 3.39 10.75 -7.13
CA ALA A 81 3.21 10.99 -8.56
C ALA A 81 3.08 9.69 -9.39
N LYS A 82 3.69 8.61 -8.92
CA LYS A 82 3.70 7.31 -9.62
C LYS A 82 3.37 6.15 -8.70
N LEU A 83 2.84 5.09 -9.28
CA LEU A 83 2.51 3.84 -8.57
C LEU A 83 2.84 2.62 -9.43
N GLY A 84 3.14 1.50 -8.76
CA GLY A 84 3.25 0.18 -9.36
C GLY A 84 2.85 -0.88 -8.33
N CYS A 85 2.17 -1.95 -8.76
CA CYS A 85 1.63 -2.95 -7.85
C CYS A 85 1.91 -4.37 -8.33
N ALA A 86 2.17 -5.27 -7.39
CA ALA A 86 2.43 -6.67 -7.65
C ALA A 86 1.50 -7.58 -6.86
N VAL A 87 1.12 -8.69 -7.49
CA VAL A 87 0.39 -9.78 -6.85
C VAL A 87 1.28 -11.02 -6.83
N VAL A 88 1.57 -11.52 -5.63
CA VAL A 88 2.43 -12.70 -5.46
C VAL A 88 1.71 -13.78 -4.65
N LYS A 89 1.80 -15.02 -5.13
CA LYS A 89 1.35 -16.18 -4.38
C LYS A 89 2.42 -16.59 -3.38
N CYS A 90 2.11 -16.44 -2.10
CA CYS A 90 2.87 -16.98 -0.97
C CYS A 90 2.34 -18.39 -0.61
N PRO A 91 3.06 -19.20 0.19
CA PRO A 91 2.74 -20.62 0.39
C PRO A 91 1.28 -20.92 0.80
N SER A 92 0.64 -20.04 1.59
CA SER A 92 -0.76 -20.19 2.03
C SER A 92 -1.60 -18.93 1.81
N GLU A 93 -1.06 -17.91 1.13
CA GLU A 93 -1.64 -16.58 1.07
C GLU A 93 -1.40 -15.96 -0.31
N THR A 94 -2.18 -14.94 -0.65
CA THR A 94 -1.91 -14.10 -1.82
C THR A 94 -1.66 -12.69 -1.33
N HIS A 95 -0.49 -12.15 -1.65
CA HIS A 95 -0.05 -10.82 -1.24
C HIS A 95 -0.25 -9.85 -2.40
N VAL A 96 -0.86 -8.71 -2.11
CA VAL A 96 -0.98 -7.57 -3.02
C VAL A 96 -0.18 -6.43 -2.41
N VAL A 97 0.84 -5.97 -3.13
CA VAL A 97 1.75 -4.91 -2.69
C VAL A 97 1.73 -3.79 -3.71
N CYS A 98 1.61 -2.55 -3.26
CA CYS A 98 1.75 -1.37 -4.11
C CYS A 98 2.84 -0.45 -3.55
N HIS A 99 3.72 0.02 -4.43
CA HIS A 99 4.70 1.07 -4.12
C HIS A 99 4.26 2.39 -4.75
N TYR A 100 4.65 3.48 -4.10
CA TYR A 100 4.41 4.84 -4.55
C TYR A 100 5.70 5.65 -4.55
N THR A 101 5.85 6.56 -5.52
CA THR A 101 7.05 7.43 -5.62
C THR A 101 6.66 8.89 -5.87
N PRO A 102 7.51 9.86 -5.46
CA PRO A 102 8.86 9.73 -4.90
C PRO A 102 8.91 9.15 -3.48
N LYS A 103 9.99 8.43 -3.16
CA LYS A 103 10.28 7.92 -1.81
C LYS A 103 10.73 9.10 -0.93
N GLU A 104 9.80 9.78 -0.28
CA GLU A 104 10.14 10.85 0.66
C GLU A 104 10.43 10.26 2.05
N LYS A 105 11.49 10.76 2.69
CA LYS A 105 11.72 10.48 4.12
C LYS A 105 10.53 11.03 4.89
N ALA A 106 10.03 10.25 5.85
CA ALA A 106 8.98 10.65 6.78
C ALA A 106 9.43 11.84 7.63
N ASP A 107 9.35 13.06 7.09
CA ASP A 107 9.67 14.26 7.84
C ASP A 107 8.61 15.33 7.58
N GLY A 108 7.59 15.31 8.43
CA GLY A 108 6.75 16.47 8.81
C GLY A 108 5.99 17.24 7.74
N GLU A 109 6.14 16.93 6.46
CA GLU A 109 5.48 17.67 5.39
C GLU A 109 4.01 17.25 5.29
N LYS A 110 3.16 18.28 5.13
CA LYS A 110 1.73 18.12 5.04
C LYS A 110 1.40 17.43 3.72
N ILE A 111 0.68 16.32 3.85
CA ILE A 111 -0.27 15.81 2.86
C ILE A 111 -1.29 16.88 2.46
#